data_AF-A0A8E2LEM2-F1
#
_entry.id   AF-A0A8E2LEM2-F1
#
_cell.length_a   1.000
_cell.length_b   1.000
_cell.length_c   1.000
_cell.angle_alpha   90.00
_cell.angle_beta   90.00
_cell.angle_gamma   90.00
#
_symmetry.space_group_name_H-M   'P 1'
#
loop_
_entity.id
_entity.type
_entity.pdbx_description
1 polymer ?
#
loop_
_entity_poly.entity_id
_entity_poly.type
_entity_poly.pdbx_seq_one_letter_code
_entity_poly.pdbx_strand_id
1 'polypeptide(L)'
;MSNFENLVYTSIKDNNLELTKELLMHSDTQLLNSPEYYFLNACFYLRKENLTNSWLWLWRGLEKYHDNRKLVYLMWKVNYLLNRIDAANYFEETYKSLSLGLVTDPNLPFKIENLTKAKKNNRFSVMQGSMEVANQMATLSNGLIKQGIASHTLNYYPYYLNYDSDYEWSLIGKHSNPILNAKLRKLTYELLPFYDLFHFHWGTTLTFDYSDLPMYKEFDKKVIMQHWGSDVRLYSEAKKLNPYALVKNRNEDQIKWRLQTLSKHVNDCIVFDMELFHYVKEYYEHITVIPAMVNLESYKPIENENRNNKIIIAHAPTSPYIKGTKYIIEAIEKLKGQYNFEFILVKGKSHREAIKIYQEADLIIDQLHVGSYGLFAVETMAMGKPVICWISDYMKEKYPSDLPIIIANPETIKDELEKVLKNIDMLPEIGRKGRAFAENHHDMLKNSQKFIRIYKSLLN
;
A
#
# COMPACT_ATOMS: atom_id res chain seq x y z
N MET A 1 14.93 -21.51 26.02
CA MET A 1 13.73 -21.11 25.27
C MET A 1 12.53 -21.76 25.93
N SER A 2 11.42 -21.05 26.10
CA SER A 2 10.15 -21.62 26.53
C SER A 2 9.60 -22.60 25.48
N ASN A 3 8.63 -23.45 25.84
CA ASN A 3 7.97 -24.37 24.90
C ASN A 3 7.37 -23.63 23.68
N PHE A 4 6.85 -22.42 23.90
CA PHE A 4 6.28 -21.59 22.84
C PHE A 4 7.36 -21.00 21.93
N GLU A 5 8.46 -20.51 22.48
CA GLU A 5 9.61 -20.02 21.69
C GLU A 5 10.20 -21.12 20.80
N ASN A 6 10.30 -22.35 21.32
CA ASN A 6 10.76 -23.50 20.55
C ASN A 6 9.81 -23.84 19.40
N LEU A 7 8.50 -23.66 19.59
CA LEU A 7 7.50 -23.88 18.54
C LEU A 7 7.65 -22.86 17.40
N VAL A 8 7.78 -21.56 17.75
CA VAL A 8 8.05 -20.50 16.76
C VAL A 8 9.36 -20.79 16.04
N TYR A 9 10.43 -21.07 16.77
CA TYR A 9 11.74 -21.39 16.18
C TYR A 9 11.67 -22.58 15.23
N THR A 10 10.97 -23.65 15.61
CA THR A 10 10.79 -24.85 14.77
C THR A 10 9.99 -24.53 13.52
N SER A 11 8.90 -23.76 13.62
CA SER A 11 8.13 -23.35 12.44
C SER A 11 8.95 -22.53 11.44
N ILE A 12 9.86 -21.65 11.92
CA ILE A 12 10.80 -20.89 11.08
C ILE A 12 11.81 -21.85 10.43
N LYS A 13 12.35 -22.79 11.21
CA LYS A 13 13.28 -23.81 10.72
C LYS A 13 12.66 -24.65 9.61
N ASP A 14 11.39 -25.04 9.76
CA ASP A 14 10.65 -25.85 8.79
C ASP A 14 10.06 -25.02 7.63
N ASN A 15 10.31 -23.71 7.61
CA ASN A 15 9.81 -22.76 6.60
C ASN A 15 8.27 -22.70 6.49
N ASN A 16 7.56 -22.99 7.59
CA ASN A 16 6.11 -22.85 7.66
C ASN A 16 5.71 -21.41 8.05
N LEU A 17 5.83 -20.50 7.09
CA LEU A 17 5.67 -19.06 7.30
C LEU A 17 4.27 -18.64 7.75
N GLU A 18 3.23 -19.38 7.34
CA GLU A 18 1.85 -19.13 7.73
C GLU A 18 1.67 -19.42 9.23
N LEU A 19 2.07 -20.61 9.68
CA LEU A 19 2.07 -20.97 11.09
C LEU A 19 2.96 -20.04 11.92
N THR A 20 4.17 -19.70 11.44
CA THR A 20 5.05 -18.77 12.16
C THR A 20 4.36 -17.42 12.38
N LYS A 21 3.68 -16.87 11.36
CA LYS A 21 2.98 -15.59 11.47
C LYS A 21 1.85 -15.68 12.50
N GLU A 22 1.06 -16.76 12.47
CA GLU A 22 0.00 -16.99 13.45
C GLU A 22 0.52 -17.05 14.89
N LEU A 23 1.61 -17.79 15.12
CA LEU A 23 2.23 -17.90 16.44
C LEU A 23 2.79 -16.55 16.93
N LEU A 24 3.50 -15.81 16.06
CA LEU A 24 4.04 -14.49 16.41
C LEU A 24 2.94 -13.45 16.72
N MET A 25 1.76 -13.58 16.09
CA MET A 25 0.61 -12.71 16.35
C MET A 25 -0.09 -13.02 17.68
N HIS A 26 -0.12 -14.30 18.10
CA HIS A 26 -0.80 -14.75 19.32
C HIS A 26 0.17 -15.04 20.48
N SER A 27 1.34 -14.41 20.45
CA SER A 27 2.33 -14.52 21.53
C SER A 27 1.80 -13.90 22.83
N ASP A 28 2.02 -14.58 23.97
CA ASP A 28 1.66 -14.03 25.29
C ASP A 28 2.40 -12.70 25.55
N THR A 29 1.74 -11.83 26.32
CA THR A 29 2.20 -10.52 26.82
C THR A 29 3.62 -10.52 27.40
N GLN A 30 4.04 -11.60 28.05
CA GLN A 30 5.41 -11.73 28.56
C GLN A 30 6.45 -11.86 27.43
N LEU A 31 6.13 -12.54 26.33
CA LEU A 31 7.03 -12.68 25.19
C LEU A 31 7.13 -11.38 24.40
N LEU A 32 6.04 -10.63 24.25
CA LEU A 32 5.98 -9.36 23.49
C LEU A 32 7.03 -8.31 23.94
N ASN A 33 7.57 -8.45 25.16
CA ASN A 33 8.61 -7.59 25.73
C ASN A 33 9.86 -8.38 26.15
N SER A 34 10.29 -9.36 25.35
CA SER A 34 11.58 -10.02 25.50
C SER A 34 12.48 -9.78 24.27
N PRO A 35 13.82 -9.81 24.42
CA PRO A 35 14.72 -9.76 23.26
C PRO A 35 14.51 -10.96 22.31
N GLU A 36 14.12 -12.13 22.82
CA GLU A 36 13.75 -13.31 22.03
C GLU A 36 12.63 -13.02 21.02
N TYR A 37 11.62 -12.22 21.38
CA TYR A 37 10.54 -11.88 20.46
C TYR A 37 11.02 -11.07 19.26
N TYR A 38 11.86 -10.06 19.47
CA TYR A 38 12.44 -9.27 18.37
C TYR A 38 13.36 -10.13 17.51
N PHE A 39 14.14 -11.02 18.12
CA PHE A 39 15.01 -11.95 17.42
C PHE A 39 14.23 -12.95 16.53
N LEU A 40 13.14 -13.55 17.06
CA LEU A 40 12.32 -14.49 16.30
C LEU A 40 11.57 -13.81 15.15
N ASN A 41 11.05 -12.59 15.36
CA ASN A 41 10.48 -11.80 14.27
C ASN A 41 11.54 -11.48 13.20
N ALA A 42 12.74 -11.07 13.59
CA ALA A 42 13.83 -10.81 12.66
C ALA A 42 14.21 -12.06 11.84
N CYS A 43 14.24 -13.24 12.48
CA CYS A 43 14.47 -14.52 11.80
C CYS A 43 13.34 -14.90 10.84
N PHE A 44 12.08 -14.66 11.22
CA PHE A 44 10.92 -14.86 10.35
C PHE A 44 11.03 -14.02 9.07
N TYR A 45 11.36 -12.73 9.19
CA TYR A 45 11.52 -11.87 8.01
C TYR A 45 12.74 -12.22 7.15
N LEU A 46 13.83 -12.71 7.76
CA LEU A 46 14.95 -13.27 7.00
C LEU A 46 14.55 -14.51 6.20
N ARG A 47 13.69 -15.39 6.75
CA ARG A 47 13.13 -16.53 6.00
C ARG A 47 12.24 -16.11 4.84
N LYS A 48 11.54 -14.98 4.99
CA LYS A 48 10.79 -14.34 3.90
C LYS A 48 11.67 -13.60 2.88
N GLU A 49 13.00 -13.65 3.04
CA GLU A 49 13.96 -12.85 2.28
C GLU A 49 13.72 -11.33 2.36
N ASN A 50 13.05 -10.88 3.41
CA ASN A 50 12.80 -9.47 3.67
C ASN A 50 13.80 -8.93 4.71
N LEU A 51 15.01 -8.67 4.23
CA LEU A 51 16.13 -8.14 5.04
C LEU A 51 15.78 -6.82 5.73
N THR A 52 14.99 -6.01 5.03
CA THR A 52 14.56 -4.67 5.40
C THR A 52 13.67 -4.73 6.64
N ASN A 53 12.62 -5.56 6.63
CA ASN A 53 11.81 -5.78 7.82
C ASN A 53 12.59 -6.43 8.97
N SER A 54 13.50 -7.35 8.66
CA SER A 54 14.37 -7.94 9.68
C SER A 54 15.18 -6.87 10.41
N TRP A 55 15.78 -5.92 9.67
CA TRP A 55 16.49 -4.77 10.25
C TRP A 55 15.59 -3.95 11.17
N LEU A 56 14.35 -3.67 10.78
CA LEU A 56 13.44 -2.87 11.61
C LEU A 56 13.06 -3.57 12.93
N TRP A 57 12.86 -4.88 12.90
CA TRP A 57 12.63 -5.66 14.13
C TRP A 57 13.84 -5.65 15.06
N LEU A 58 15.04 -5.77 14.49
CA LEU A 58 16.29 -5.68 15.24
C LEU A 58 16.49 -4.29 15.82
N TRP A 59 16.23 -3.24 15.03
CA TRP A 59 16.30 -1.84 15.47
C TRP A 59 15.38 -1.60 16.68
N ARG A 60 14.13 -2.07 16.61
CA ARG A 60 13.16 -1.99 17.72
C ARG A 60 13.61 -2.76 18.96
N GLY A 61 14.19 -3.95 18.76
CA GLY A 61 14.72 -4.75 19.87
C GLY A 61 15.90 -4.07 20.55
N LEU A 62 16.84 -3.55 19.75
CA LEU A 62 18.03 -2.85 20.24
C LEU A 62 17.69 -1.47 20.84
N GLU A 63 16.53 -0.89 20.59
CA GLU A 63 16.05 0.30 21.32
C GLU A 63 15.75 0.00 22.79
N LYS A 64 15.39 -1.24 23.12
CA LYS A 64 15.04 -1.67 24.48
C LYS A 64 16.16 -2.49 25.15
N TYR A 65 16.92 -3.25 24.36
CA TYR A 65 17.93 -4.19 24.83
C TYR A 65 19.24 -3.94 24.09
N HIS A 66 19.85 -2.77 24.32
CA HIS A 66 21.02 -2.26 23.59
C HIS A 66 22.17 -3.29 23.49
N ASP A 67 22.44 -4.02 24.58
CA ASP A 67 23.57 -4.95 24.69
C ASP A 67 23.18 -6.42 24.47
N ASN A 68 21.98 -6.71 23.94
CA ASN A 68 21.59 -8.10 23.72
C ASN A 68 22.42 -8.74 22.59
N ARG A 69 23.28 -9.69 22.97
CA ARG A 69 24.21 -10.36 22.06
C ARG A 69 23.56 -10.97 20.80
N LYS A 70 22.37 -11.57 20.90
CA LYS A 70 21.67 -12.19 19.74
C LYS A 70 21.19 -11.12 18.76
N LEU A 71 20.61 -10.03 19.29
CA LEU A 71 20.11 -8.92 18.46
C LEU A 71 21.26 -8.18 17.78
N VAL A 72 22.35 -7.89 18.51
CA VAL A 72 23.55 -7.24 17.95
C VAL A 72 24.18 -8.11 16.86
N TYR A 73 24.34 -9.42 17.11
CA TYR A 73 24.85 -10.37 16.12
C TYR A 73 24.02 -10.36 14.83
N LEU A 74 22.70 -10.48 14.97
CA LEU A 74 21.83 -10.55 13.80
C LEU A 74 21.76 -9.19 13.08
N MET A 75 21.84 -8.06 13.81
CA MET A 75 21.91 -6.71 13.24
C MET A 75 23.18 -6.51 12.41
N TRP A 76 24.33 -7.03 12.85
CA TRP A 76 25.55 -7.06 12.05
C TRP A 76 25.33 -7.80 10.72
N LYS A 77 24.85 -9.06 10.79
CA LYS A 77 24.64 -9.87 9.59
C LYS A 77 23.62 -9.24 8.63
N VAL A 78 22.53 -8.68 9.16
CA VAL A 78 21.50 -8.03 8.35
C VAL A 78 22.02 -6.75 7.68
N ASN A 79 22.77 -5.89 8.38
CA ASN A 79 23.39 -4.72 7.72
C ASN A 79 24.40 -5.13 6.65
N TYR A 80 25.17 -6.19 6.88
CA TYR A 80 26.05 -6.74 5.86
C TYR A 80 25.26 -7.20 4.63
N LEU A 81 24.18 -7.96 4.82
CA LEU A 81 23.29 -8.40 3.73
C LEU A 81 22.61 -7.23 3.01
N LEU A 82 22.27 -6.15 3.72
CA LEU A 82 21.72 -4.91 3.15
C LEU A 82 22.77 -4.03 2.47
N ASN A 83 24.05 -4.44 2.43
CA ASN A 83 25.15 -3.63 1.90
C ASN A 83 25.38 -2.30 2.65
N ARG A 84 24.99 -2.23 3.94
CA ARG A 84 25.21 -1.09 4.84
C ARG A 84 26.52 -1.27 5.61
N ILE A 85 27.65 -1.16 4.91
CA ILE A 85 28.96 -1.62 5.39
C ILE A 85 29.40 -0.90 6.68
N ASP A 86 29.24 0.42 6.76
CA ASP A 86 29.66 1.18 7.96
C ASP A 86 28.87 0.76 9.20
N ALA A 87 27.54 0.59 9.05
CA ALA A 87 26.68 0.06 10.10
C ALA A 87 27.05 -1.39 10.45
N ALA A 88 27.35 -2.22 9.46
CA ALA A 88 27.77 -3.60 9.68
C ALA A 88 29.06 -3.67 10.51
N ASN A 89 30.06 -2.85 10.19
CA ASN A 89 31.33 -2.78 10.92
C ASN A 89 31.12 -2.35 12.38
N TYR A 90 30.30 -1.31 12.61
CA TYR A 90 29.95 -0.86 13.95
C TYR A 90 29.33 -1.97 14.82
N PHE A 91 28.36 -2.70 14.27
CA PHE A 91 27.72 -3.81 14.99
C PHE A 91 28.63 -5.03 15.13
N GLU A 92 29.57 -5.26 14.22
CA GLU A 92 30.58 -6.31 14.34
C GLU A 92 31.52 -6.05 15.54
N GLU A 93 32.02 -4.83 15.66
CA GLU A 93 32.89 -4.43 16.78
C GLU A 93 32.16 -4.54 18.11
N THR A 94 30.91 -4.05 18.16
CA THR A 94 30.05 -4.15 19.34
C THR A 94 29.75 -5.60 19.70
N TYR A 95 29.53 -6.47 18.71
CA TYR A 95 29.34 -7.90 18.96
C TYR A 95 30.58 -8.57 19.57
N LYS A 96 31.77 -8.23 19.03
CA LYS A 96 33.05 -8.77 19.52
C LYS A 96 33.31 -8.34 20.96
N SER A 97 33.03 -7.09 21.32
CA SER A 97 33.20 -6.60 22.70
C SER A 97 32.25 -7.29 23.69
N LEU A 98 31.00 -7.57 23.29
CA LEU A 98 30.02 -8.28 24.12
C LEU A 98 30.31 -9.78 24.27
N SER A 99 31.19 -10.36 23.44
CA SER A 99 31.43 -11.80 23.38
C SER A 99 32.63 -12.30 24.20
N LEU A 100 33.29 -11.44 24.99
CA LEU A 100 34.45 -11.74 25.86
C LEU A 100 34.35 -13.10 26.58
N GLY A 101 34.89 -14.17 25.99
CA GLY A 101 34.95 -15.53 26.56
C GLY A 101 33.88 -16.53 26.11
N LEU A 102 32.93 -16.15 25.24
CA LEU A 102 31.93 -17.07 24.67
C LEU A 102 32.44 -17.70 23.37
N VAL A 103 32.38 -19.03 23.27
CA VAL A 103 33.04 -19.79 22.19
C VAL A 103 32.19 -19.92 20.91
N THR A 104 30.87 -19.69 20.98
CA THR A 104 29.97 -19.96 19.84
C THR A 104 29.01 -18.82 19.54
N ASP A 105 28.79 -18.61 18.23
CA ASP A 105 27.78 -17.69 17.69
C ASP A 105 26.35 -18.14 18.07
N PRO A 106 25.37 -17.23 18.13
CA PRO A 106 23.97 -17.60 18.33
C PRO A 106 23.50 -18.63 17.31
N ASN A 107 22.83 -19.69 17.78
CA ASN A 107 22.22 -20.67 16.89
C ASN A 107 21.02 -20.03 16.14
N LEU A 108 21.06 -20.10 14.81
CA LEU A 108 19.99 -19.60 13.94
C LEU A 108 19.12 -20.77 13.44
N PRO A 109 17.81 -20.56 13.20
CA PRO A 109 16.93 -21.62 12.68
C PRO A 109 17.28 -22.02 11.24
N PHE A 110 18.21 -21.32 10.59
CA PHE A 110 18.68 -21.57 9.24
C PHE A 110 20.08 -21.00 9.01
N LYS A 111 20.74 -21.45 7.94
CA LYS A 111 22.03 -20.92 7.50
C LYS A 111 21.83 -19.57 6.81
N ILE A 112 22.40 -18.51 7.39
CA ILE A 112 22.24 -17.14 6.88
C ILE A 112 23.07 -16.88 5.62
N GLU A 113 24.11 -17.70 5.41
CA GLU A 113 25.00 -17.65 4.25
C GLU A 113 24.28 -17.99 2.94
N ASN A 114 23.11 -18.63 3.03
CA ASN A 114 22.27 -18.95 1.87
C ASN A 114 21.45 -17.74 1.38
N LEU A 115 21.40 -16.64 2.13
CA LEU A 115 20.64 -15.45 1.74
C LEU A 115 21.43 -14.56 0.77
N THR A 116 20.72 -13.98 -0.20
CA THR A 116 21.33 -13.11 -1.21
C THR A 116 21.58 -11.71 -0.65
N LYS A 117 22.79 -11.19 -0.83
CA LYS A 117 23.13 -9.79 -0.50
C LYS A 117 22.36 -8.83 -1.41
N ALA A 118 21.77 -7.79 -0.84
CA ALA A 118 21.12 -6.72 -1.58
C ALA A 118 22.11 -6.09 -2.57
N LYS A 119 21.72 -5.87 -3.82
CA LYS A 119 22.63 -5.25 -4.81
C LYS A 119 22.84 -3.78 -4.46
N LYS A 120 24.11 -3.33 -4.46
CA LYS A 120 24.41 -1.89 -4.38
C LYS A 120 24.00 -1.26 -5.70
N ASN A 121 23.07 -0.31 -5.66
CA ASN A 121 22.62 0.42 -6.83
C ASN A 121 23.44 1.71 -6.96
N ASN A 122 23.91 2.02 -8.18
CA ASN A 122 24.62 3.27 -8.47
C ASN A 122 23.67 4.41 -8.87
N ARG A 123 22.35 4.17 -8.80
CA ARG A 123 21.30 5.19 -8.95
C ARG A 123 20.80 5.66 -7.59
N PHE A 124 19.96 6.68 -7.59
CA PHE A 124 19.35 7.21 -6.38
C PHE A 124 18.40 6.21 -5.69
N SER A 125 18.20 6.39 -4.38
CA SER A 125 17.32 5.58 -3.54
C SER A 125 16.12 6.36 -3.02
N VAL A 126 14.96 5.68 -2.97
CA VAL A 126 13.68 6.26 -2.55
C VAL A 126 13.09 5.48 -1.38
N MET A 127 12.69 6.20 -0.33
CA MET A 127 11.81 5.65 0.71
C MET A 127 10.38 6.04 0.40
N GLN A 128 9.50 5.07 0.25
CA GLN A 128 8.06 5.27 0.15
C GLN A 128 7.44 5.08 1.54
N GLY A 129 6.60 5.99 2.02
CA GLY A 129 6.01 5.82 3.34
C GLY A 129 4.90 6.81 3.70
N SER A 130 4.42 6.83 4.94
CA SER A 130 4.42 5.70 5.86
C SER A 130 3.11 4.90 5.79
N MET A 131 2.27 5.15 4.78
CA MET A 131 0.92 4.60 4.69
C MET A 131 0.66 3.98 3.32
N GLU A 132 0.36 2.69 3.33
CA GLU A 132 -0.10 2.00 2.12
C GLU A 132 -1.58 2.34 1.85
N VAL A 133 -1.84 2.91 0.67
CA VAL A 133 -3.18 3.25 0.21
C VAL A 133 -3.43 2.51 -1.09
N ALA A 134 -4.33 1.52 -1.02
CA ALA A 134 -4.74 0.73 -2.18
C ALA A 134 -3.53 0.12 -2.92
N ASN A 135 -2.57 -0.49 -2.22
CA ASN A 135 -1.40 -1.13 -2.84
C ASN A 135 -0.52 -0.21 -3.72
N GLN A 136 -0.74 1.11 -3.71
CA GLN A 136 -0.08 2.02 -4.66
C GLN A 136 1.36 2.30 -4.25
N MET A 137 1.66 2.32 -2.95
CA MET A 137 3.01 2.50 -2.44
C MET A 137 3.89 1.30 -2.85
N ALA A 138 3.41 0.07 -2.61
CA ALA A 138 4.07 -1.17 -3.05
C ALA A 138 4.18 -1.27 -4.58
N THR A 139 3.09 -0.96 -5.30
CA THR A 139 3.11 -0.99 -6.77
C THR A 139 4.13 -0.01 -7.34
N LEU A 140 4.25 1.20 -6.77
CA LEU A 140 5.25 2.18 -7.20
C LEU A 140 6.66 1.69 -6.93
N SER A 141 6.91 1.20 -5.71
CA SER A 141 8.22 0.66 -5.34
C SER A 141 8.66 -0.46 -6.30
N ASN A 142 7.76 -1.39 -6.61
CA ASN A 142 8.01 -2.48 -7.55
C ASN A 142 8.31 -1.98 -8.97
N GLY A 143 7.56 -0.99 -9.45
CA GLY A 143 7.80 -0.39 -10.77
C GLY A 143 9.15 0.34 -10.86
N LEU A 144 9.59 0.98 -9.77
CA LEU A 144 10.91 1.60 -9.64
C LEU A 144 12.03 0.54 -9.64
N ILE A 145 11.87 -0.52 -8.84
CA ILE A 145 12.83 -1.63 -8.75
C ILE A 145 13.02 -2.33 -10.10
N LYS A 146 11.92 -2.65 -10.81
CA LYS A 146 11.98 -3.24 -12.16
C LYS A 146 12.72 -2.36 -13.16
N GLN A 147 12.83 -1.06 -12.90
CA GLN A 147 13.56 -0.09 -13.72
C GLN A 147 14.95 0.24 -13.16
N GLY A 148 15.41 -0.50 -12.15
CA GLY A 148 16.73 -0.36 -11.56
C GLY A 148 16.88 0.85 -10.64
N ILE A 149 15.81 1.34 -10.02
CA ILE A 149 15.87 2.35 -8.94
C ILE A 149 15.73 1.62 -7.60
N ALA A 150 16.57 1.95 -6.62
CA ALA A 150 16.45 1.39 -5.28
C ALA A 150 15.24 2.03 -4.60
N SER A 151 14.22 1.24 -4.26
CA SER A 151 13.02 1.73 -3.61
C SER A 151 12.62 0.78 -2.49
N HIS A 152 12.21 1.31 -1.36
CA HIS A 152 11.72 0.54 -0.22
C HIS A 152 10.43 1.17 0.31
N THR A 153 9.51 0.35 0.81
CA THR A 153 8.25 0.82 1.41
C THR A 153 8.26 0.69 2.93
N LEU A 154 7.69 1.67 3.63
CA LEU A 154 7.41 1.61 5.06
C LEU A 154 5.92 1.79 5.31
N ASN A 155 5.29 0.81 5.95
CA ASN A 155 3.86 0.84 6.27
C ASN A 155 3.63 0.76 7.78
N TYR A 156 3.04 1.82 8.34
CA TYR A 156 2.59 1.86 9.73
C TYR A 156 1.19 1.31 9.95
N TYR A 157 0.44 1.08 8.88
CA TYR A 157 -0.95 0.66 8.95
C TYR A 157 -1.20 -0.59 8.09
N PRO A 158 -0.56 -1.73 8.40
CA PRO A 158 -0.84 -3.00 7.75
C PRO A 158 -2.27 -3.44 8.11
N TYR A 159 -3.23 -3.10 7.25
CA TYR A 159 -4.65 -3.36 7.44
C TYR A 159 -5.06 -4.76 6.98
N TYR A 160 -6.32 -5.19 7.19
CA TYR A 160 -6.77 -6.55 6.85
C TYR A 160 -6.60 -6.92 5.35
N LEU A 161 -6.48 -5.91 4.48
CA LEU A 161 -6.20 -6.11 3.06
C LEU A 161 -4.82 -6.76 2.83
N ASN A 162 -3.89 -6.59 3.78
CA ASN A 162 -2.58 -7.25 3.85
C ASN A 162 -1.75 -7.09 2.57
N TYR A 163 -1.57 -5.83 2.16
CA TYR A 163 -0.61 -5.45 1.12
C TYR A 163 0.82 -5.63 1.61
N ASP A 164 1.72 -6.05 0.73
CA ASP A 164 3.12 -6.30 1.08
C ASP A 164 3.89 -4.99 1.30
N SER A 165 4.84 -4.98 2.24
CA SER A 165 5.75 -3.86 2.45
C SER A 165 7.15 -4.31 2.90
N ASP A 166 8.17 -3.51 2.58
CA ASP A 166 9.57 -3.81 2.94
C ASP A 166 9.84 -3.58 4.42
N TYR A 167 9.23 -2.55 5.00
CA TYR A 167 9.19 -2.26 6.42
C TYR A 167 7.73 -2.21 6.91
N GLU A 168 7.42 -2.92 7.98
CA GLU A 168 6.12 -2.95 8.62
C GLU A 168 6.29 -2.68 10.12
N TRP A 169 5.64 -1.62 10.59
CA TRP A 169 5.52 -1.35 12.02
C TRP A 169 4.10 -0.90 12.31
N SER A 170 3.23 -1.85 12.65
CA SER A 170 1.84 -1.53 12.99
C SER A 170 1.77 -0.55 14.16
N LEU A 171 1.31 0.66 13.86
CA LEU A 171 0.97 1.72 14.82
C LEU A 171 -0.56 1.94 14.85
N ILE A 172 -1.33 0.96 14.39
CA ILE A 172 -2.80 0.99 14.44
C ILE A 172 -3.25 1.18 15.89
N GLY A 173 -4.16 2.12 16.11
CA GLY A 173 -4.67 2.46 17.44
C GLY A 173 -3.69 3.26 18.33
N LYS A 174 -2.50 3.61 17.84
CA LYS A 174 -1.60 4.53 18.54
C LYS A 174 -1.97 5.99 18.23
N HIS A 175 -1.72 6.87 19.19
CA HIS A 175 -1.95 8.30 19.06
C HIS A 175 -0.63 9.06 19.21
N SER A 176 -0.58 10.25 18.60
CA SER A 176 0.57 11.14 18.68
C SER A 176 0.86 11.47 20.14
N ASN A 177 2.12 11.28 20.55
CA ASN A 177 2.60 11.65 21.87
C ASN A 177 4.14 11.87 21.82
N PRO A 178 4.71 12.64 22.76
CA PRO A 178 6.13 13.01 22.71
C PRO A 178 7.09 11.82 22.65
N ILE A 179 6.79 10.74 23.38
CA ILE A 179 7.65 9.55 23.44
C ILE A 179 7.66 8.83 22.09
N LEU A 180 6.48 8.59 21.50
CA LEU A 180 6.37 7.95 20.19
C LEU A 180 7.05 8.80 19.11
N ASN A 181 6.80 10.11 19.08
CA ASN A 181 7.41 10.98 18.07
C ASN A 181 8.93 11.10 18.24
N ALA A 182 9.47 11.05 19.47
CA ALA A 182 10.92 10.97 19.68
C ALA A 182 11.52 9.70 19.09
N LYS A 183 10.86 8.54 19.26
CA LYS A 183 11.29 7.27 18.65
C LYS A 183 11.23 7.33 17.12
N LEU A 184 10.17 7.91 16.57
CA LEU A 184 9.99 8.05 15.12
C LEU A 184 10.99 9.05 14.50
N ARG A 185 11.36 10.12 15.21
CA ARG A 185 12.46 11.01 14.80
C ARG A 185 13.81 10.29 14.81
N LYS A 186 14.09 9.46 15.83
CA LYS A 186 15.30 8.63 15.84
C LYS A 186 15.34 7.68 14.64
N LEU A 187 14.22 6.99 14.37
CA LEU A 187 14.10 6.15 13.17
C LEU A 187 14.36 6.96 11.89
N THR A 188 13.75 8.15 11.78
CA THR A 188 13.96 9.05 10.65
C THR A 188 15.45 9.36 10.46
N TYR A 189 16.12 9.80 11.52
CA TYR A 189 17.55 10.12 11.51
C TYR A 189 18.41 8.95 11.01
N GLU A 190 18.11 7.74 11.47
CA GLU A 190 18.83 6.54 11.04
C GLU A 190 18.51 6.11 9.59
N LEU A 191 17.37 6.51 9.04
CA LEU A 191 17.02 6.25 7.65
C LEU A 191 17.62 7.27 6.68
N LEU A 192 17.80 8.53 7.08
CA LEU A 192 18.29 9.62 6.21
C LEU A 192 19.56 9.26 5.40
N PRO A 193 20.59 8.59 5.95
CA PRO A 193 21.80 8.27 5.19
C PRO A 193 21.58 7.29 4.02
N PHE A 194 20.46 6.55 4.00
CA PHE A 194 20.21 5.47 3.05
C PHE A 194 19.31 5.85 1.87
N TYR A 195 18.68 7.02 1.94
CA TYR A 195 17.68 7.46 0.97
C TYR A 195 18.01 8.86 0.47
N ASP A 196 17.96 9.07 -0.84
CA ASP A 196 18.12 10.38 -1.46
C ASP A 196 16.80 11.17 -1.48
N LEU A 197 15.68 10.43 -1.60
CA LEU A 197 14.33 10.99 -1.71
C LEU A 197 13.34 10.25 -0.80
N PHE A 198 12.44 11.01 -0.17
CA PHE A 198 11.32 10.50 0.61
C PHE A 198 10.01 10.83 -0.10
N HIS A 199 9.25 9.80 -0.47
CA HIS A 199 7.95 9.95 -1.11
C HIS A 199 6.87 9.49 -0.14
N PHE A 200 6.09 10.46 0.33
CA PHE A 200 5.06 10.23 1.33
C PHE A 200 3.67 10.11 0.72
N HIS A 201 2.79 9.37 1.40
CA HIS A 201 1.42 9.14 0.98
C HIS A 201 0.42 9.57 2.06
N TRP A 202 -0.79 9.94 1.63
CA TRP A 202 -1.97 10.19 2.50
C TRP A 202 -1.84 11.39 3.45
N GLY A 203 -0.92 12.31 3.18
CA GLY A 203 -0.63 13.43 4.10
C GLY A 203 -0.03 12.99 5.42
N THR A 204 0.64 11.84 5.45
CA THR A 204 1.38 11.32 6.61
C THR A 204 2.87 11.23 6.31
N THR A 205 3.71 11.50 7.30
CA THR A 205 5.16 11.34 7.23
C THR A 205 5.62 10.35 8.31
N LEU A 206 6.93 10.26 8.59
CA LEU A 206 7.45 9.28 9.54
C LEU A 206 7.05 9.58 10.99
N THR A 207 6.76 10.82 11.36
CA THR A 207 6.24 11.18 12.68
C THR A 207 4.77 11.59 12.63
N PHE A 208 4.05 11.43 13.73
CA PHE A 208 2.62 11.76 13.77
C PHE A 208 2.36 13.26 13.95
N ASP A 209 3.38 13.99 14.38
CA ASP A 209 3.36 15.45 14.61
C ASP A 209 4.11 16.24 13.53
N TYR A 210 4.54 15.59 12.45
CA TYR A 210 5.32 16.18 11.36
C TYR A 210 6.67 16.79 11.78
N SER A 211 7.17 16.47 12.99
CA SER A 211 8.49 16.92 13.47
C SER A 211 9.67 16.35 12.69
N ASP A 212 9.45 15.42 11.77
CA ASP A 212 10.45 14.95 10.80
C ASP A 212 10.61 15.89 9.59
N LEU A 213 9.61 16.71 9.24
CA LEU A 213 9.65 17.57 8.06
C LEU A 213 10.87 18.51 7.99
N PRO A 214 11.27 19.21 9.08
CA PRO A 214 12.47 20.05 9.06
C PRO A 214 13.76 19.25 8.83
N MET A 215 13.81 17.98 9.26
CA MET A 215 15.00 17.13 9.15
C MET A 215 15.34 16.85 7.69
N TYR A 216 14.34 16.66 6.81
CA TYR A 216 14.63 16.44 5.39
C TYR A 216 15.34 17.63 4.76
N LYS A 217 14.94 18.86 5.12
CA LYS A 217 15.63 20.07 4.64
C LYS A 217 17.04 20.19 5.22
N GLU A 218 17.23 19.90 6.50
CA GLU A 218 18.54 19.94 7.17
C GLU A 218 19.55 18.98 6.53
N PHE A 219 19.09 17.80 6.11
CA PHE A 219 19.93 16.75 5.49
C PHE A 219 19.88 16.75 3.95
N ASP A 220 19.40 17.85 3.35
CA ASP A 220 19.23 18.03 1.90
C ASP A 220 18.53 16.85 1.18
N LYS A 221 17.50 16.31 1.83
CA LYS A 221 16.64 15.27 1.27
C LYS A 221 15.45 15.90 0.56
N LYS A 222 15.13 15.35 -0.61
CA LYS A 222 13.94 15.76 -1.36
C LYS A 222 12.72 15.02 -0.85
N VAL A 223 11.59 15.72 -0.79
CA VAL A 223 10.32 15.19 -0.27
C VAL A 223 9.21 15.44 -1.28
N ILE A 224 8.38 14.41 -1.52
CA ILE A 224 7.16 14.53 -2.32
C ILE A 224 5.99 14.04 -1.47
N MET A 225 4.82 14.67 -1.61
CA MET A 225 3.57 14.19 -1.02
C MET A 225 2.60 13.73 -2.11
N GLN A 226 2.09 12.50 -2.00
CA GLN A 226 1.05 11.98 -2.86
C GLN A 226 -0.28 11.77 -2.11
N HIS A 227 -1.33 12.41 -2.61
CA HIS A 227 -2.67 12.36 -2.02
C HIS A 227 -3.60 11.42 -2.78
N TRP A 228 -4.48 10.72 -2.05
CA TRP A 228 -5.27 9.60 -2.60
C TRP A 228 -6.77 9.69 -2.35
N GLY A 229 -7.26 10.70 -1.65
CA GLY A 229 -8.68 10.90 -1.49
C GLY A 229 -9.10 11.66 -0.25
N SER A 230 -9.54 10.92 0.76
CA SER A 230 -10.14 11.52 1.96
C SER A 230 -9.15 12.29 2.84
N ASP A 231 -7.87 12.22 2.53
CA ASP A 231 -6.84 13.07 3.10
C ASP A 231 -6.90 14.52 2.57
N VAL A 232 -7.57 14.76 1.43
CA VAL A 232 -7.70 16.10 0.81
C VAL A 232 -9.13 16.50 0.43
N ARG A 233 -10.04 15.55 0.23
CA ARG A 233 -11.42 15.83 -0.21
C ARG A 233 -12.20 16.65 0.81
N LEU A 234 -12.59 17.86 0.40
CA LEU A 234 -13.49 18.73 1.13
C LEU A 234 -14.92 18.47 0.67
N TYR A 235 -15.85 18.21 1.59
CA TYR A 235 -17.24 17.91 1.24
C TYR A 235 -17.96 19.10 0.59
N SER A 236 -17.71 20.29 1.13
CA SER A 236 -18.25 21.57 0.66
C SER A 236 -17.93 21.80 -0.82
N GLU A 237 -16.71 21.46 -1.25
CA GLU A 237 -16.28 21.55 -2.64
C GLU A 237 -16.74 20.34 -3.48
N ALA A 238 -16.64 19.12 -2.94
CA ALA A 238 -17.03 17.89 -3.64
C ALA A 238 -18.49 17.94 -4.15
N LYS A 239 -19.40 18.51 -3.34
CA LYS A 239 -20.82 18.69 -3.72
C LYS A 239 -21.03 19.61 -4.91
N LYS A 240 -20.12 20.56 -5.16
CA LYS A 240 -20.21 21.47 -6.31
C LYS A 240 -19.85 20.73 -7.61
N LEU A 241 -18.95 19.75 -7.52
CA LEU A 241 -18.45 18.97 -8.66
C LEU A 241 -19.29 17.72 -8.94
N ASN A 242 -20.00 17.21 -7.93
CA ASN A 242 -20.73 15.96 -7.99
C ASN A 242 -21.96 16.00 -7.07
N PRO A 243 -23.19 15.91 -7.61
CA PRO A 243 -24.42 15.99 -6.83
C PRO A 243 -24.60 14.80 -5.86
N TYR A 244 -23.96 13.67 -6.11
CA TYR A 244 -24.05 12.47 -5.27
C TYR A 244 -22.88 12.32 -4.28
N ALA A 245 -22.05 13.36 -4.13
CA ALA A 245 -20.81 13.31 -3.35
C ALA A 245 -21.01 12.87 -1.89
N LEU A 246 -20.23 11.86 -1.48
CA LEU A 246 -20.01 11.49 -0.09
C LEU A 246 -18.51 11.45 0.21
N VAL A 247 -18.12 11.86 1.41
CA VAL A 247 -16.72 11.79 1.88
C VAL A 247 -16.62 11.01 3.19
N LYS A 248 -15.46 10.39 3.41
CA LYS A 248 -15.16 9.63 4.63
C LYS A 248 -14.87 10.54 5.82
N ASN A 249 -14.21 11.67 5.58
CA ASN A 249 -13.85 12.64 6.60
C ASN A 249 -14.65 13.94 6.39
N ARG A 250 -15.42 14.35 7.40
CA ARG A 250 -16.20 15.60 7.39
C ARG A 250 -15.47 16.76 8.08
N ASN A 251 -14.34 16.50 8.74
CA ASN A 251 -13.56 17.53 9.40
C ASN A 251 -12.66 18.24 8.39
N GLU A 252 -13.22 19.22 7.69
CA GLU A 252 -12.52 20.00 6.67
C GLU A 252 -11.39 20.86 7.27
N ASP A 253 -11.58 21.38 8.47
CA ASP A 253 -10.55 22.20 9.14
C ASP A 253 -9.29 21.39 9.40
N GLN A 254 -9.42 20.13 9.83
CA GLN A 254 -8.28 19.23 9.98
C GLN A 254 -7.60 18.93 8.64
N ILE A 255 -8.36 18.73 7.57
CA ILE A 255 -7.81 18.50 6.22
C ILE A 255 -7.00 19.72 5.77
N LYS A 256 -7.59 20.92 5.87
CA LYS A 256 -6.94 22.18 5.50
C LYS A 256 -5.69 22.44 6.34
N TRP A 257 -5.78 22.27 7.67
CA TRP A 257 -4.63 22.41 8.57
C TRP A 257 -3.48 21.49 8.18
N ARG A 258 -3.78 20.23 7.82
CA ARG A 258 -2.77 19.27 7.37
C ARG A 258 -2.12 19.73 6.06
N LEU A 259 -2.93 20.12 5.07
CA LEU A 259 -2.43 20.59 3.78
C LEU A 259 -1.52 21.82 3.96
N GLN A 260 -1.94 22.79 4.78
CA GLN A 260 -1.14 23.98 5.12
C GLN A 260 0.15 23.64 5.87
N THR A 261 0.13 22.59 6.70
CA THR A 261 1.32 22.16 7.46
C THR A 261 2.32 21.49 6.52
N LEU A 262 1.86 20.58 5.66
CA LEU A 262 2.69 19.87 4.70
C LEU A 262 3.28 20.81 3.66
N SER A 263 2.48 21.70 3.07
CA SER A 263 2.91 22.56 1.97
C SER A 263 3.92 23.64 2.37
N LYS A 264 4.11 23.89 3.67
CA LYS A 264 5.23 24.72 4.18
C LYS A 264 6.60 24.07 4.01
N HIS A 265 6.64 22.75 3.90
CA HIS A 265 7.87 21.96 3.86
C HIS A 265 8.02 21.12 2.60
N VAL A 266 6.92 20.89 1.87
CA VAL A 266 6.86 20.02 0.69
C VAL A 266 6.23 20.79 -0.45
N ASN A 267 6.99 21.08 -1.50
CA ASN A 267 6.51 21.85 -2.66
C ASN A 267 5.85 20.96 -3.72
N ASP A 268 6.35 19.72 -3.85
CA ASP A 268 5.95 18.79 -4.89
C ASP A 268 4.86 17.83 -4.42
N CYS A 269 3.75 17.86 -5.16
CA CYS A 269 2.55 17.09 -4.90
C CYS A 269 2.17 16.22 -6.10
N ILE A 270 1.74 14.99 -5.81
CA ILE A 270 1.17 14.10 -6.81
C ILE A 270 -0.25 13.75 -6.41
N VAL A 271 -1.16 13.75 -7.38
CA VAL A 271 -2.54 13.29 -7.22
C VAL A 271 -2.90 12.36 -8.36
N PHE A 272 -3.90 11.50 -8.18
CA PHE A 272 -4.22 10.48 -9.18
C PHE A 272 -5.22 10.93 -10.25
N ASP A 273 -5.99 11.98 -10.01
CA ASP A 273 -6.95 12.51 -10.97
C ASP A 273 -7.19 14.02 -10.79
N MET A 274 -8.01 14.57 -11.69
CA MET A 274 -8.37 15.98 -11.69
C MET A 274 -9.42 16.36 -10.62
N GLU A 275 -10.06 15.37 -9.99
CA GLU A 275 -10.90 15.60 -8.81
C GLU A 275 -10.01 15.97 -7.63
N LEU A 276 -8.95 15.18 -7.38
CA LEU A 276 -8.02 15.47 -6.30
C LEU A 276 -7.19 16.73 -6.55
N PHE A 277 -6.79 16.99 -7.79
CA PHE A 277 -6.13 18.23 -8.19
C PHE A 277 -6.91 19.45 -7.69
N HIS A 278 -8.24 19.43 -7.79
CA HIS A 278 -9.10 20.54 -7.37
C HIS A 278 -8.92 20.95 -5.90
N TYR A 279 -8.66 20.00 -5.00
CA TYR A 279 -8.51 20.32 -3.57
C TYR A 279 -7.09 20.73 -3.17
N VAL A 280 -6.08 20.36 -3.97
CA VAL A 280 -4.66 20.59 -3.60
C VAL A 280 -4.04 21.79 -4.33
N LYS A 281 -4.67 22.27 -5.42
CA LYS A 281 -4.15 23.33 -6.29
C LYS A 281 -3.79 24.66 -5.63
N GLU A 282 -4.43 24.99 -4.51
CA GLU A 282 -4.16 26.24 -3.78
C GLU A 282 -3.08 26.06 -2.68
N TYR A 283 -2.57 24.85 -2.48
CA TYR A 283 -1.64 24.53 -1.40
C TYR A 283 -0.21 24.28 -1.90
N TYR A 284 -0.05 23.53 -2.99
CA TYR A 284 1.26 23.09 -3.47
C TYR A 284 1.70 23.86 -4.71
N GLU A 285 3.01 24.08 -4.82
CA GLU A 285 3.63 24.83 -5.91
C GLU A 285 3.68 24.01 -7.20
N HIS A 286 4.08 22.74 -7.09
CA HIS A 286 4.18 21.83 -8.23
C HIS A 286 3.22 20.66 -8.03
N ILE A 287 2.27 20.50 -8.94
CA ILE A 287 1.27 19.42 -8.85
C ILE A 287 1.29 18.63 -10.14
N THR A 288 1.57 17.33 -10.03
CA THR A 288 1.50 16.41 -11.16
C THR A 288 0.35 15.43 -10.98
N VAL A 289 -0.41 15.20 -12.05
CA VAL A 289 -1.45 14.17 -12.07
C VAL A 289 -0.89 12.88 -12.66
N ILE A 290 -0.77 11.83 -11.85
CA ILE A 290 -0.37 10.50 -12.30
C ILE A 290 -1.40 9.48 -11.80
N PRO A 291 -2.13 8.80 -12.70
CA PRO A 291 -3.20 7.89 -12.30
C PRO A 291 -2.68 6.75 -11.41
N ALA A 292 -3.60 6.17 -10.64
CA ALA A 292 -3.34 4.91 -9.94
C ALA A 292 -2.88 3.86 -10.94
N MET A 293 -2.09 2.90 -10.49
CA MET A 293 -1.47 1.92 -11.37
C MET A 293 -1.55 0.51 -10.81
N VAL A 294 -1.41 -0.44 -11.73
CA VAL A 294 -1.47 -1.87 -11.45
C VAL A 294 -0.33 -2.59 -12.14
N ASN A 295 0.19 -3.64 -11.50
CA ASN A 295 1.11 -4.56 -12.15
C ASN A 295 0.32 -5.47 -13.10
N LEU A 296 0.32 -5.17 -14.39
CA LEU A 296 -0.47 -5.90 -15.40
C LEU A 296 -0.15 -7.41 -15.45
N GLU A 297 1.04 -7.83 -15.01
CA GLU A 297 1.40 -9.25 -14.88
C GLU A 297 0.60 -9.97 -13.79
N SER A 298 0.17 -9.24 -12.76
CA SER A 298 -0.64 -9.76 -11.64
C SER A 298 -2.14 -9.76 -11.94
N TYR A 299 -2.58 -8.98 -12.93
CA TYR A 299 -3.99 -8.80 -13.30
C TYR A 299 -4.22 -9.24 -14.73
N LYS A 300 -4.08 -10.54 -15.02
CA LYS A 300 -4.28 -11.09 -16.37
C LYS A 300 -5.77 -11.32 -16.64
N PRO A 301 -6.23 -11.08 -17.88
CA PRO A 301 -7.53 -11.57 -18.33
C PRO A 301 -7.61 -13.09 -18.18
N ILE A 302 -8.79 -13.57 -17.79
CA ILE A 302 -9.12 -14.98 -17.74
C ILE A 302 -10.34 -15.18 -18.62
N GLU A 303 -10.23 -16.11 -19.57
CA GLU A 303 -11.34 -16.52 -20.41
C GLU A 303 -12.23 -17.47 -19.61
N ASN A 304 -13.48 -17.05 -19.40
CA ASN A 304 -14.49 -17.87 -18.73
C ASN A 304 -15.20 -18.73 -19.79
N GLU A 305 -14.52 -19.75 -20.32
CA GLU A 305 -14.99 -20.49 -21.51
C GLU A 305 -16.21 -21.40 -21.27
N ASN A 306 -16.64 -21.65 -20.03
CA ASN A 306 -17.69 -22.65 -19.74
C ASN A 306 -18.58 -22.26 -18.57
N ARG A 307 -19.56 -21.37 -18.81
CA ARG A 307 -20.58 -21.06 -17.81
C ARG A 307 -21.98 -21.21 -18.39
N ASN A 308 -22.84 -21.92 -17.66
CA ASN A 308 -24.24 -22.22 -17.97
C ASN A 308 -25.12 -20.95 -18.02
N ASN A 309 -24.80 -19.95 -18.85
CA ASN A 309 -25.52 -18.69 -19.02
C ASN A 309 -25.85 -17.94 -17.72
N LYS A 310 -25.11 -18.16 -16.63
CA LYS A 310 -25.31 -17.47 -15.34
C LYS A 310 -24.18 -16.47 -15.13
N ILE A 311 -24.52 -15.17 -15.15
CA ILE A 311 -23.58 -14.08 -14.92
C ILE A 311 -23.20 -13.98 -13.44
N ILE A 312 -21.92 -13.80 -13.13
CA ILE A 312 -21.45 -13.48 -11.78
C ILE A 312 -21.16 -11.98 -11.65
N ILE A 313 -21.90 -11.32 -10.77
CA ILE A 313 -21.74 -9.89 -10.45
C ILE A 313 -21.01 -9.76 -9.11
N ALA A 314 -19.90 -9.02 -9.05
CA ALA A 314 -19.17 -8.78 -7.81
C ALA A 314 -19.15 -7.31 -7.40
N HIS A 315 -19.27 -7.07 -6.09
CA HIS A 315 -19.10 -5.76 -5.46
C HIS A 315 -18.24 -5.89 -4.20
N ALA A 316 -17.18 -5.07 -4.09
CA ALA A 316 -16.19 -5.16 -3.00
C ALA A 316 -16.03 -3.83 -2.23
N PRO A 317 -16.95 -3.52 -1.29
CA PRO A 317 -16.91 -2.26 -0.58
C PRO A 317 -16.05 -2.29 0.70
N THR A 318 -14.90 -1.61 0.66
CA THR A 318 -14.15 -1.25 1.89
C THR A 318 -14.83 -0.15 2.71
N SER A 319 -15.75 0.60 2.10
CA SER A 319 -16.58 1.61 2.78
C SER A 319 -18.00 1.56 2.20
N PRO A 320 -18.86 0.66 2.69
CA PRO A 320 -20.17 0.38 2.08
C PRO A 320 -21.06 1.60 1.87
N TYR A 321 -21.05 2.52 2.83
CA TYR A 321 -21.80 3.78 2.73
C TYR A 321 -21.31 4.64 1.56
N ILE A 322 -19.99 4.87 1.45
CA ILE A 322 -19.40 5.67 0.36
C ILE A 322 -19.52 4.97 -0.99
N LYS A 323 -19.41 3.64 -1.02
CA LYS A 323 -19.53 2.87 -2.26
C LYS A 323 -20.97 2.79 -2.78
N GLY A 324 -21.97 3.14 -1.98
CA GLY A 324 -23.37 3.07 -2.38
C GLY A 324 -23.94 1.64 -2.30
N THR A 325 -23.37 0.79 -1.45
CA THR A 325 -23.74 -0.64 -1.35
C THR A 325 -25.23 -0.85 -1.08
N LYS A 326 -25.88 0.07 -0.35
CA LYS A 326 -27.33 0.02 -0.13
C LYS A 326 -28.11 0.01 -1.45
N TYR A 327 -27.83 0.94 -2.34
CA TYR A 327 -28.50 1.07 -3.64
C TYR A 327 -28.22 -0.13 -4.55
N ILE A 328 -26.99 -0.66 -4.51
CA ILE A 328 -26.61 -1.85 -5.26
C ILE A 328 -27.41 -3.07 -4.78
N ILE A 329 -27.49 -3.30 -3.47
CA ILE A 329 -28.27 -4.42 -2.92
C ILE A 329 -29.76 -4.29 -3.26
N GLU A 330 -30.33 -3.08 -3.15
CA GLU A 330 -31.73 -2.85 -3.53
C GLU A 330 -31.99 -3.12 -5.02
N ALA A 331 -31.06 -2.75 -5.90
CA ALA A 331 -31.15 -3.06 -7.33
C ALA A 331 -31.07 -4.56 -7.59
N ILE A 332 -30.13 -5.26 -6.93
CA ILE A 332 -29.94 -6.71 -7.05
C ILE A 332 -31.20 -7.45 -6.60
N GLU A 333 -31.77 -7.12 -5.45
CA GLU A 333 -32.97 -7.80 -4.93
C GLU A 333 -34.20 -7.56 -5.83
N LYS A 334 -34.35 -6.38 -6.44
CA LYS A 334 -35.44 -6.13 -7.40
C LYS A 334 -35.31 -6.94 -8.69
N LEU A 335 -34.10 -7.21 -9.15
CA LEU A 335 -33.84 -7.93 -10.41
C LEU A 335 -33.73 -9.46 -10.20
N LYS A 336 -33.54 -9.90 -8.96
CA LYS A 336 -33.50 -11.30 -8.58
C LYS A 336 -34.83 -11.99 -8.90
N GLY A 337 -34.76 -13.18 -9.50
CA GLY A 337 -35.94 -13.93 -9.97
C GLY A 337 -36.48 -13.50 -11.34
N GLN A 338 -36.06 -12.34 -11.87
CA GLN A 338 -36.36 -11.91 -13.24
C GLN A 338 -35.23 -12.28 -14.21
N TYR A 339 -34.00 -12.32 -13.72
CA TYR A 339 -32.79 -12.61 -14.50
C TYR A 339 -31.93 -13.68 -13.82
N ASN A 340 -31.18 -14.45 -14.61
CA ASN A 340 -30.29 -15.50 -14.12
C ASN A 340 -28.87 -14.96 -13.86
N PHE A 341 -28.60 -14.54 -12.63
CA PHE A 341 -27.28 -14.09 -12.21
C PHE A 341 -26.98 -14.51 -10.76
N GLU A 342 -25.70 -14.47 -10.41
CA GLU A 342 -25.17 -14.59 -9.06
C GLU A 342 -24.62 -13.24 -8.60
N PHE A 343 -24.86 -12.88 -7.34
CA PHE A 343 -24.28 -11.67 -6.75
C PHE A 343 -23.35 -12.03 -5.59
N ILE A 344 -22.11 -11.57 -5.67
CA ILE A 344 -21.08 -11.77 -4.66
C ILE A 344 -20.73 -10.44 -4.01
N LEU A 345 -21.09 -10.30 -2.74
CA LEU A 345 -20.69 -9.17 -1.90
C LEU A 345 -19.39 -9.50 -1.16
N VAL A 346 -18.26 -8.98 -1.63
CA VAL A 346 -16.94 -9.27 -1.08
C VAL A 346 -16.71 -8.44 0.19
N LYS A 347 -16.56 -9.11 1.35
CA LYS A 347 -16.34 -8.49 2.66
C LYS A 347 -15.33 -9.27 3.48
N GLY A 348 -14.49 -8.55 4.23
CA GLY A 348 -13.56 -9.14 5.20
C GLY A 348 -12.52 -10.08 4.57
N LYS A 349 -12.21 -9.89 3.28
CA LYS A 349 -11.23 -10.68 2.54
C LYS A 349 -9.93 -9.90 2.41
N SER A 350 -8.81 -10.59 2.49
CA SER A 350 -7.53 -10.04 2.06
C SER A 350 -7.60 -9.68 0.57
N HIS A 351 -6.71 -8.80 0.13
CA HIS A 351 -6.67 -8.40 -1.28
C HIS A 351 -6.41 -9.60 -2.21
N ARG A 352 -5.52 -10.52 -1.82
CA ARG A 352 -5.25 -11.77 -2.56
C ARG A 352 -6.48 -12.66 -2.72
N GLU A 353 -7.29 -12.80 -1.68
CA GLU A 353 -8.55 -13.56 -1.75
C GLU A 353 -9.58 -12.84 -2.63
N ALA A 354 -9.66 -11.51 -2.53
CA ALA A 354 -10.59 -10.70 -3.31
C ALA A 354 -10.29 -10.79 -4.81
N ILE A 355 -9.01 -10.76 -5.22
CA ILE A 355 -8.59 -10.95 -6.62
C ILE A 355 -9.14 -12.27 -7.19
N LYS A 356 -9.08 -13.37 -6.44
CA LYS A 356 -9.63 -14.67 -6.90
C LYS A 356 -11.13 -14.58 -7.20
N ILE A 357 -11.88 -13.83 -6.38
CA ILE A 357 -13.30 -13.60 -6.62
C ILE A 357 -13.51 -12.73 -7.87
N TYR A 358 -12.69 -11.71 -8.07
CA TYR A 358 -12.78 -10.81 -9.23
C TYR A 358 -12.50 -11.54 -10.54
N GLN A 359 -11.54 -12.48 -10.53
CA GLN A 359 -11.22 -13.34 -11.64
C GLN A 359 -12.43 -14.17 -12.09
N GLU A 360 -13.21 -14.67 -11.12
CA GLU A 360 -14.45 -15.38 -11.38
C GLU A 360 -15.64 -14.47 -11.69
N ALA A 361 -15.55 -13.15 -11.56
CA ALA A 361 -16.67 -12.26 -11.89
C ALA A 361 -16.78 -12.05 -13.41
N ASP A 362 -18.00 -11.81 -13.89
CA ASP A 362 -18.30 -11.41 -15.28
C ASP A 362 -18.66 -9.92 -15.37
N LEU A 363 -19.14 -9.33 -14.27
CA LEU A 363 -19.47 -7.91 -14.14
C LEU A 363 -19.07 -7.39 -12.77
N ILE A 364 -18.51 -6.18 -12.72
CA ILE A 364 -18.11 -5.51 -11.49
C ILE A 364 -18.96 -4.27 -11.26
N ILE A 365 -19.36 -4.04 -10.01
CA ILE A 365 -19.98 -2.77 -9.59
C ILE A 365 -19.04 -2.11 -8.58
N ASP A 366 -18.44 -0.97 -8.93
CA ASP A 366 -17.48 -0.26 -8.06
C ASP A 366 -18.18 0.68 -7.07
N GLN A 367 -18.27 1.97 -7.38
CA GLN A 367 -18.74 3.00 -6.44
C GLN A 367 -19.71 3.97 -7.11
N LEU A 368 -20.74 4.37 -6.36
CA LEU A 368 -21.84 5.20 -6.88
C LEU A 368 -21.83 6.67 -6.42
N HIS A 369 -21.05 7.04 -5.39
CA HIS A 369 -21.12 8.40 -4.81
C HIS A 369 -19.93 9.30 -5.11
N VAL A 370 -18.75 8.77 -5.46
CA VAL A 370 -17.52 9.59 -5.52
C VAL A 370 -17.45 10.44 -6.79
N GLY A 371 -17.95 9.94 -7.92
CA GLY A 371 -17.89 10.63 -9.22
C GLY A 371 -16.57 10.43 -9.98
N SER A 372 -15.69 9.58 -9.46
CA SER A 372 -14.51 9.04 -10.12
C SER A 372 -14.42 7.54 -9.85
N TYR A 373 -13.59 6.82 -10.62
CA TYR A 373 -13.35 5.39 -10.42
C TYR A 373 -12.10 5.13 -9.57
N GLY A 374 -12.17 4.12 -8.70
CA GLY A 374 -11.07 3.77 -7.80
C GLY A 374 -10.19 2.64 -8.34
N LEU A 375 -9.19 2.23 -7.55
CA LEU A 375 -8.29 1.13 -7.92
C LEU A 375 -9.03 -0.18 -8.20
N PHE A 376 -10.13 -0.47 -7.48
CA PHE A 376 -10.93 -1.68 -7.73
C PHE A 376 -11.43 -1.75 -9.18
N ALA A 377 -11.86 -0.63 -9.75
CA ALA A 377 -12.21 -0.55 -11.17
C ALA A 377 -10.99 -0.77 -12.07
N VAL A 378 -9.82 -0.21 -11.73
CA VAL A 378 -8.58 -0.37 -12.51
C VAL A 378 -8.08 -1.82 -12.52
N GLU A 379 -8.06 -2.48 -11.36
CA GLU A 379 -7.66 -3.89 -11.22
C GLU A 379 -8.55 -4.81 -12.05
N THR A 380 -9.86 -4.57 -12.01
CA THR A 380 -10.84 -5.39 -12.71
C THR A 380 -10.90 -5.09 -14.21
N MET A 381 -10.75 -3.83 -14.63
CA MET A 381 -10.51 -3.48 -16.03
C MET A 381 -9.24 -4.15 -16.56
N ALA A 382 -8.15 -4.18 -15.78
CA ALA A 382 -6.93 -4.88 -16.15
C ALA A 382 -7.13 -6.40 -16.30
N MET A 383 -8.05 -7.00 -15.54
CA MET A 383 -8.49 -8.40 -15.74
C MET A 383 -9.50 -8.57 -16.90
N GLY A 384 -9.80 -7.52 -17.66
CA GLY A 384 -10.77 -7.55 -18.75
C GLY A 384 -12.22 -7.66 -18.28
N LYS A 385 -12.54 -7.24 -17.04
CA LYS A 385 -13.89 -7.26 -16.50
C LYS A 385 -14.60 -5.93 -16.74
N PRO A 386 -15.82 -5.92 -17.31
CA PRO A 386 -16.65 -4.72 -17.39
C PRO A 386 -17.00 -4.16 -16.01
N VAL A 387 -17.04 -2.83 -15.91
CA VAL A 387 -17.25 -2.13 -14.64
C VAL A 387 -18.42 -1.16 -14.75
N ILE A 388 -19.34 -1.23 -13.78
CA ILE A 388 -20.34 -0.21 -13.50
C ILE A 388 -19.79 0.73 -12.42
N CYS A 389 -19.77 2.04 -12.69
CA CYS A 389 -19.30 3.05 -11.72
C CYS A 389 -19.91 4.43 -12.01
N TRP A 390 -20.05 5.26 -10.98
CA TRP A 390 -20.44 6.66 -11.15
C TRP A 390 -19.25 7.54 -11.57
N ILE A 391 -19.39 8.21 -12.70
CA ILE A 391 -18.48 9.27 -13.17
C ILE A 391 -19.27 10.58 -13.19
N SER A 392 -18.85 11.60 -12.44
CA SER A 392 -19.51 12.91 -12.44
C SER A 392 -19.27 13.64 -13.75
N ASP A 393 -20.13 14.59 -14.11
CA ASP A 393 -19.97 15.35 -15.35
C ASP A 393 -18.64 16.11 -15.38
N TYR A 394 -18.22 16.68 -14.23
CA TYR A 394 -16.89 17.29 -14.07
C TYR A 394 -15.74 16.35 -14.45
N MET A 395 -15.84 15.06 -14.11
CA MET A 395 -14.81 14.08 -14.42
C MET A 395 -14.95 13.49 -15.82
N LYS A 396 -16.17 13.35 -16.37
CA LYS A 396 -16.38 12.91 -17.76
C LYS A 396 -15.65 13.80 -18.75
N GLU A 397 -15.66 15.12 -18.53
CA GLU A 397 -14.94 16.08 -19.38
C GLU A 397 -13.41 15.99 -19.29
N LYS A 398 -12.87 15.38 -18.22
CA LYS A 398 -11.43 15.31 -17.93
C LYS A 398 -10.81 13.95 -18.16
N TYR A 399 -11.63 12.90 -18.17
CA TYR A 399 -11.17 11.57 -18.51
C TYR A 399 -11.04 11.41 -20.03
N PRO A 400 -10.18 10.46 -20.48
CA PRO A 400 -10.14 10.09 -21.88
C PRO A 400 -11.52 9.66 -22.39
N SER A 401 -11.84 10.02 -23.63
CA SER A 401 -13.15 9.73 -24.24
C SER A 401 -13.42 8.24 -24.45
N ASP A 402 -12.38 7.41 -24.39
CA ASP A 402 -12.43 5.96 -24.54
C ASP A 402 -12.60 5.21 -23.21
N LEU A 403 -12.88 5.91 -22.10
CA LEU A 403 -13.13 5.31 -20.78
C LEU A 403 -14.28 4.27 -20.84
N PRO A 404 -14.01 2.96 -20.65
CA PRO A 404 -14.97 1.89 -20.91
C PRO A 404 -15.78 1.53 -19.66
N ILE A 405 -16.35 2.53 -19.00
CA ILE A 405 -17.17 2.35 -17.80
C ILE A 405 -18.65 2.48 -18.15
N ILE A 406 -19.44 1.54 -17.65
CA ILE A 406 -20.90 1.63 -17.68
C ILE A 406 -21.32 2.59 -16.56
N ILE A 407 -21.78 3.78 -16.93
CA ILE A 407 -22.02 4.85 -15.95
C ILE A 407 -23.35 4.62 -15.24
N ALA A 408 -23.32 4.51 -13.91
CA ALA A 408 -24.51 4.46 -13.08
C ALA A 408 -24.32 5.23 -11.77
N ASN A 409 -25.41 5.74 -11.21
CA ASN A 409 -25.44 6.45 -9.93
C ASN A 409 -26.49 5.80 -8.99
N PRO A 410 -26.68 6.30 -7.74
CA PRO A 410 -27.63 5.71 -6.80
C PRO A 410 -29.06 5.58 -7.31
N GLU A 411 -29.48 6.47 -8.21
CA GLU A 411 -30.85 6.53 -8.76
C GLU A 411 -31.01 5.63 -9.98
N THR A 412 -29.95 5.44 -10.77
CA THR A 412 -29.99 4.76 -12.09
C THR A 412 -29.45 3.33 -12.06
N ILE A 413 -28.76 2.93 -10.99
CA ILE A 413 -28.08 1.62 -10.90
C ILE A 413 -28.98 0.42 -11.23
N LYS A 414 -30.25 0.46 -10.83
CA LYS A 414 -31.19 -0.63 -11.14
C LYS A 414 -31.50 -0.71 -12.64
N ASP A 415 -31.70 0.43 -13.29
CA ASP A 415 -32.04 0.46 -14.72
C ASP A 415 -30.83 0.14 -15.59
N GLU A 416 -29.64 0.65 -15.23
CA GLU A 416 -28.39 0.32 -15.94
C GLU A 416 -28.02 -1.15 -15.78
N LEU A 417 -28.19 -1.72 -14.58
CA LEU A 417 -27.95 -3.15 -14.38
C LEU A 417 -28.95 -4.00 -15.18
N GLU A 418 -30.23 -3.61 -15.25
CA GLU A 418 -31.22 -4.31 -16.06
C GLU A 418 -30.87 -4.26 -17.55
N LYS A 419 -30.42 -3.10 -18.07
CA LYS A 419 -29.95 -2.98 -19.46
C LYS A 419 -28.79 -3.94 -19.74
N VAL A 420 -27.84 -4.06 -18.81
CA VAL A 420 -26.73 -5.01 -18.93
C VAL A 420 -27.22 -6.45 -18.97
N LEU A 421 -28.13 -6.84 -18.05
CA LEU A 421 -28.67 -8.20 -18.00
C LEU A 421 -29.49 -8.59 -19.23
N LYS A 422 -30.07 -7.61 -19.95
CA LYS A 422 -30.74 -7.83 -21.24
C LYS A 422 -29.78 -7.95 -22.43
N ASN A 423 -28.54 -7.49 -22.29
CA ASN A 423 -27.58 -7.34 -23.38
C ASN A 423 -26.21 -7.93 -23.00
N ILE A 424 -26.19 -9.08 -22.34
CA ILE A 424 -24.98 -9.67 -21.76
C ILE A 424 -23.85 -9.89 -22.78
N ASP A 425 -24.20 -10.10 -24.05
CA ASP A 425 -23.25 -10.31 -25.15
C ASP A 425 -22.36 -9.10 -25.43
N MET A 426 -22.69 -7.92 -24.90
CA MET A 426 -21.85 -6.71 -25.01
C MET A 426 -20.65 -6.72 -24.04
N LEU A 427 -20.73 -7.51 -22.96
CA LEU A 427 -19.75 -7.50 -21.87
C LEU A 427 -18.32 -7.88 -22.32
N PRO A 428 -18.10 -8.90 -23.17
CA PRO A 428 -16.75 -9.24 -23.63
C PRO A 428 -16.05 -8.09 -24.37
N GLU A 429 -16.78 -7.31 -25.19
CA GLU A 429 -16.20 -6.15 -25.88
C GLU A 429 -15.83 -5.04 -24.90
N ILE A 430 -16.71 -4.74 -23.92
CA ILE A 430 -16.41 -3.75 -22.88
C ILE A 430 -15.20 -4.18 -22.05
N GLY A 431 -15.11 -5.47 -21.73
CA GLY A 431 -13.98 -6.06 -21.02
C GLY A 431 -12.67 -5.89 -21.77
N ARG A 432 -12.66 -6.18 -23.09
CA ARG A 432 -11.48 -5.95 -23.95
C ARG A 432 -11.08 -4.48 -23.99
N LYS A 433 -12.04 -3.55 -24.08
CA LYS A 433 -11.75 -2.10 -23.99
C LYS A 433 -11.20 -1.72 -22.61
N GLY A 434 -11.75 -2.29 -21.54
CA GLY A 434 -11.25 -2.12 -20.16
C GLY A 434 -9.79 -2.52 -20.02
N ARG A 435 -9.42 -3.68 -20.57
CA ARG A 435 -8.03 -4.15 -20.58
C ARG A 435 -7.12 -3.16 -21.30
N ALA A 436 -7.48 -2.78 -22.53
CA ALA A 436 -6.69 -1.83 -23.32
C ALA A 436 -6.54 -0.48 -22.60
N PHE A 437 -7.61 0.01 -21.97
CA PHE A 437 -7.57 1.24 -21.17
C PHE A 437 -6.60 1.13 -19.99
N ALA A 438 -6.63 0.01 -19.24
CA ALA A 438 -5.69 -0.24 -18.15
C ALA A 438 -4.23 -0.31 -18.64
N GLU A 439 -3.98 -0.96 -19.78
CA GLU A 439 -2.65 -1.03 -20.39
C GLU A 439 -2.12 0.33 -20.85
N ASN A 440 -3.00 1.21 -21.32
CA ASN A 440 -2.62 2.54 -21.82
C ASN A 440 -2.43 3.56 -20.70
N HIS A 441 -3.27 3.52 -19.66
CA HIS A 441 -3.33 4.58 -18.65
C HIS A 441 -2.84 4.17 -17.27
N HIS A 442 -2.89 2.88 -16.92
CA HIS A 442 -2.68 2.38 -15.56
C HIS A 442 -1.52 1.38 -15.42
N ASP A 443 -0.73 1.18 -16.48
CA ASP A 443 0.46 0.33 -16.44
C ASP A 443 1.50 0.86 -15.44
N MET A 444 1.84 0.03 -14.46
CA MET A 444 2.86 0.32 -13.44
C MET A 444 4.21 0.74 -14.05
N LEU A 445 4.73 0.00 -15.04
CA LEU A 445 6.03 0.31 -15.64
C LEU A 445 6.00 1.64 -16.39
N LYS A 446 4.96 1.90 -17.19
CA LYS A 446 4.82 3.17 -17.92
C LYS A 446 4.68 4.36 -16.96
N ASN A 447 3.86 4.24 -15.92
CA ASN A 447 3.65 5.34 -14.99
C ASN A 447 4.83 5.55 -14.04
N SER A 448 5.52 4.49 -13.59
CA SER A 448 6.78 4.63 -12.81
C SER A 448 7.86 5.42 -13.56
N GLN A 449 7.91 5.40 -14.90
CA GLN A 449 8.82 6.28 -15.65
C GLN A 449 8.53 7.76 -15.46
N LYS A 450 7.26 8.14 -15.27
CA LYS A 450 6.87 9.53 -14.96
C LYS A 450 7.40 9.93 -13.59
N PHE A 451 7.24 9.07 -12.57
CA PHE A 451 7.83 9.29 -11.24
C PHE A 451 9.35 9.41 -11.30
N ILE A 452 10.04 8.54 -12.04
CA ILE A 452 11.50 8.61 -12.18
C ILE A 452 11.96 9.95 -12.78
N ARG A 453 11.23 10.50 -13.75
CA ARG A 453 11.54 11.83 -14.30
C ARG A 453 11.39 12.94 -13.27
N ILE A 454 10.32 12.90 -12.46
CA ILE A 454 10.12 13.85 -11.37
C ILE A 454 11.26 13.74 -10.35
N TYR A 455 11.56 12.51 -9.90
CA TYR A 455 12.61 12.27 -8.91
C TYR A 455 13.97 12.78 -9.39
N LYS A 456 14.34 12.50 -10.65
CA LYS A 456 15.57 13.04 -11.25
C LYS A 456 15.57 14.56 -11.30
N SER A 457 14.44 15.18 -11.64
CA SER A 457 14.34 16.64 -11.68
C SER A 457 14.55 17.28 -10.31
N LEU A 458 14.16 16.61 -9.22
CA LEU A 458 14.33 17.12 -7.86
C LEU A 458 15.72 16.88 -7.29
N LEU A 459 16.39 15.81 -7.72
CA LEU A 459 17.72 15.42 -7.25
C LEU A 459 18.86 16.11 -8.03
N ASN A 460 18.54 16.77 -9.14
CA ASN A 460 19.51 17.46 -10.00
C ASN A 460 19.75 18.91 -9.60
#